data_AF-A0AAW1JTG9-F1
#
_entry.id   AF-A0AAW1JTG9-F1
#
_cell.length_a   1.000
_cell.length_b   1.000
_cell.length_c   1.000
_cell.angle_alpha   90.00
_cell.angle_beta   90.00
_cell.angle_gamma   90.00
#
_symmetry.space_group_name_H-M   'P 1'
#
loop_
_entity.id
_entity.type
_entity.pdbx_description
1 polymer ?
#
loop_
_entity_poly.entity_id
_entity_poly.type
_entity_poly.pdbx_seq_one_letter_code
_entity_poly.pdbx_strand_id
1 'polypeptide(L)'
;MNERLMINAPNESVGEAQPNGWMNAELFLKWMHLFVKYSNPTAENPVLLILDGHASHKDLDVIEFARNNHIHMSSTSTNALRL
;
A
#
# COMPACT_ATOMS: atom_id res chain seq x y z
N MET A 1 9.30 -2.73 -15.11
CA MET A 1 10.36 -2.75 -14.08
C MET A 1 11.63 -3.33 -14.69
N ASN A 2 12.81 -2.78 -14.41
CA ASN A 2 14.07 -3.40 -14.85
C ASN A 2 14.42 -4.53 -13.87
N GLU A 3 14.51 -5.78 -14.36
CA GLU A 3 14.76 -6.97 -13.53
C GLU A 3 16.07 -6.88 -12.74
N ARG A 4 17.05 -6.10 -13.21
CA ARG A 4 18.31 -5.88 -12.50
C ARG A 4 18.13 -5.24 -11.13
N LEU A 5 17.01 -4.55 -10.90
CA LEU A 5 16.68 -3.93 -9.62
C LEU A 5 16.31 -4.97 -8.54
N MET A 6 16.08 -6.23 -8.92
CA MET A 6 15.75 -7.33 -8.00
C MET A 6 16.93 -8.27 -7.75
N ILE A 7 18.13 -7.95 -8.26
CA ILE A 7 19.33 -8.76 -8.01
C ILE A 7 19.63 -8.76 -6.50
N ASN A 8 19.79 -9.95 -5.92
CA ASN A 8 19.99 -10.18 -4.48
C ASN A 8 18.81 -9.77 -3.58
N ALA A 9 17.62 -9.52 -4.13
CA ALA A 9 16.43 -9.32 -3.32
C ALA A 9 16.09 -10.61 -2.55
N PRO A 10 15.59 -10.52 -1.31
CA PRO A 10 15.13 -11.68 -0.55
C PRO A 10 14.10 -12.51 -1.34
N ASN A 11 14.05 -13.81 -1.06
CA ASN A 11 13.03 -14.67 -1.65
C ASN A 11 11.63 -14.13 -1.35
N GLU A 12 10.72 -14.27 -2.32
CA GLU A 12 9.37 -13.69 -2.32
C GLU A 12 9.28 -12.16 -2.46
N SER A 13 10.40 -11.44 -2.66
CA SER A 13 10.34 -10.02 -2.98
C SER A 13 9.61 -9.78 -4.30
N VAL A 14 8.70 -8.81 -4.33
CA VAL A 14 7.95 -8.41 -5.53
C VAL A 14 8.41 -7.02 -5.97
N GLY A 15 8.79 -6.90 -7.24
CA GLY A 15 9.22 -5.65 -7.86
C GLY A 15 8.24 -5.21 -8.93
N GLU A 16 7.56 -4.09 -8.70
CA GLU A 16 6.58 -3.52 -9.63
C GLU A 16 6.88 -2.03 -9.84
N ALA A 17 6.64 -1.52 -11.04
CA ALA A 17 6.88 -0.11 -11.36
C ALA A 17 5.93 0.39 -12.46
N GLN A 18 5.35 1.56 -12.24
CA GLN A 18 4.57 2.27 -13.26
C GLN A 18 5.50 3.00 -14.25
N PRO A 19 5.18 3.02 -15.56
CA PRO A 19 5.99 3.73 -16.56
C PRO A 19 6.19 5.23 -16.28
N ASN A 20 5.22 5.87 -15.63
CA ASN A 20 5.28 7.29 -15.28
C ASN A 20 5.95 7.55 -13.91
N GLY A 21 6.37 6.50 -13.19
CA GLY A 21 7.00 6.59 -11.88
C GLY A 21 6.07 6.93 -10.72
N TRP A 22 4.77 7.15 -10.95
CA TRP A 22 3.80 7.52 -9.92
C TRP A 22 3.00 6.31 -9.45
N MET A 23 2.59 6.33 -8.17
CA MET A 23 1.67 5.35 -7.64
C MET A 23 0.25 5.58 -8.19
N ASN A 24 -0.43 4.49 -8.54
CA ASN A 24 -1.85 4.47 -8.89
C ASN A 24 -2.61 3.47 -8.02
N ALA A 25 -3.94 3.48 -8.09
CA ALA A 25 -4.79 2.64 -7.26
C ALA A 25 -4.52 1.14 -7.47
N GLU A 26 -4.36 0.69 -8.72
CA GLU A 26 -4.10 -0.71 -9.05
C GLU A 26 -2.79 -1.21 -8.43
N LEU A 27 -1.70 -0.45 -8.57
CA LEU A 27 -0.41 -0.81 -7.99
C LEU A 27 -0.46 -0.75 -6.46
N PHE A 28 -1.17 0.22 -5.89
CA PHE A 28 -1.36 0.30 -4.45
C PHE A 28 -2.14 -0.90 -3.90
N LEU A 29 -3.17 -1.37 -4.60
CA LEU A 29 -3.92 -2.55 -4.21
C LEU A 29 -3.06 -3.82 -4.26
N LYS A 30 -2.23 -3.99 -5.30
CA LYS A 30 -1.22 -5.06 -5.37
C LYS A 30 -0.28 -5.04 -4.17
N TRP A 31 0.20 -3.85 -3.79
CA TRP A 31 1.00 -3.68 -2.58
C TRP A 31 0.22 -4.03 -1.31
N MET A 32 -1.07 -3.65 -1.20
CA MET A 32 -1.91 -3.98 -0.05
C MET A 32 -2.07 -5.50 0.15
N HIS A 33 -2.17 -6.27 -0.94
CA HIS A 33 -2.21 -7.74 -0.84
C HIS A 33 -0.93 -8.31 -0.20
N LEU A 34 0.24 -7.79 -0.58
CA LEU A 34 1.51 -8.17 0.03
C LEU A 34 1.58 -7.71 1.48
N PHE A 35 1.13 -6.48 1.75
CA PHE A 35 1.09 -5.93 3.09
C PHE A 35 0.25 -6.81 4.03
N VAL A 36 -0.95 -7.20 3.63
CA VAL A 36 -1.82 -8.10 4.41
C VAL A 36 -1.18 -9.47 4.61
N LYS A 37 -0.56 -10.05 3.56
CA LYS A 37 0.13 -11.35 3.66
C LYS A 37 1.15 -11.36 4.80
N TYR A 38 1.92 -10.28 4.97
CA TYR A 38 3.02 -10.24 5.94
C TYR A 38 2.64 -9.58 7.29
N SER A 39 1.69 -8.65 7.31
CA SER A 39 1.21 -8.03 8.56
C SER A 39 0.14 -8.85 9.28
N ASN A 40 -0.58 -9.71 8.55
CA ASN A 40 -1.62 -10.61 9.05
C ASN A 40 -2.60 -9.95 10.04
N PRO A 41 -3.28 -8.85 9.65
CA PRO A 41 -4.25 -8.17 10.49
C PRO A 41 -5.45 -9.08 10.80
N THR A 42 -5.98 -9.00 12.02
CA THR A 42 -7.21 -9.69 12.43
C THR A 42 -8.17 -8.73 13.12
N ALA A 43 -9.39 -9.18 13.41
CA ALA A 43 -10.36 -8.37 14.14
C ALA A 43 -9.86 -8.01 15.56
N GLU A 44 -9.11 -8.91 16.20
CA GLU A 44 -8.54 -8.75 17.54
C GLU A 44 -7.25 -7.93 17.52
N ASN A 45 -6.52 -7.95 16.40
CA ASN A 45 -5.28 -7.22 16.20
C ASN A 45 -5.30 -6.46 14.85
N PRO A 46 -6.10 -5.38 14.75
CA PRO A 46 -6.19 -4.61 13.53
C PRO A 46 -4.93 -3.76 13.31
N VAL A 47 -4.71 -3.35 12.05
CA VAL A 47 -3.57 -2.52 11.67
C VAL A 47 -4.03 -1.10 11.34
N LEU A 48 -3.31 -0.09 11.83
CA LEU A 48 -3.47 1.30 11.41
C LEU A 48 -2.45 1.63 10.32
N LEU A 49 -2.93 1.92 9.12
CA LEU A 49 -2.13 2.38 7.98
C LEU A 49 -2.24 3.90 7.85
N ILE A 50 -1.12 4.60 8.01
CA ILE A 50 -1.05 6.07 7.87
C ILE A 50 -0.56 6.43 6.47
N LEU A 51 -1.31 7.26 5.76
CA LEU A 51 -1.07 7.62 4.36
C LEU A 51 -0.86 9.13 4.19
N ASP A 52 -0.22 9.52 3.09
CA ASP A 52 0.10 10.92 2.75
C ASP A 52 -1.09 11.71 2.14
N GLY A 53 -2.19 11.01 1.88
CA GLY A 53 -3.42 11.58 1.34
C GLY A 53 -3.50 11.74 -0.16
N HIS A 54 -2.55 11.16 -0.91
CA HIS A 54 -2.62 11.08 -2.36
C HIS A 54 -3.88 10.35 -2.85
N ALA A 55 -4.41 10.75 -4.01
CA ALA A 55 -5.69 10.26 -4.53
C ALA A 55 -5.67 8.76 -4.87
N SER A 56 -4.50 8.19 -5.19
CA SER A 56 -4.34 6.75 -5.47
C SER A 56 -4.76 5.84 -4.32
N HIS A 57 -4.80 6.37 -3.09
CA HIS A 57 -5.17 5.62 -1.90
C HIS A 57 -6.68 5.64 -1.58
N LYS A 58 -7.46 6.44 -2.31
CA LYS A 58 -8.88 6.71 -2.02
C LYS A 58 -9.83 6.04 -3.01
N ASP A 59 -9.33 5.02 -3.71
CA ASP A 59 -10.14 4.21 -4.63
C ASP A 59 -11.09 3.28 -3.87
N LEU A 60 -12.23 2.94 -4.48
CA LEU A 60 -13.24 2.10 -3.83
C LEU A 60 -12.70 0.70 -3.50
N ASP A 61 -11.99 0.08 -4.44
CA ASP A 61 -11.47 -1.28 -4.26
C ASP A 61 -10.44 -1.32 -3.12
N VAL A 62 -9.66 -0.26 -2.99
CA VAL A 62 -8.68 -0.08 -1.90
C VAL A 62 -9.39 0.04 -0.56
N ILE A 63 -10.44 0.85 -0.47
CA ILE A 63 -11.21 1.06 0.77
C ILE A 63 -11.93 -0.21 1.19
N GLU A 64 -12.54 -0.93 0.24
CA GLU A 64 -13.21 -2.20 0.52
C GLU A 64 -12.22 -3.27 0.95
N PHE A 65 -11.07 -3.39 0.27
CA PHE A 65 -10.03 -4.33 0.66
C PHE A 65 -9.49 -4.04 2.06
N ALA A 66 -9.22 -2.77 2.40
CA ALA A 66 -8.75 -2.39 3.74
C ALA A 66 -9.78 -2.77 4.82
N ARG A 67 -11.07 -2.47 4.58
CA ARG A 67 -12.15 -2.79 5.51
C ARG A 67 -12.28 -4.30 5.73
N ASN A 68 -12.23 -5.08 4.67
CA ASN A 68 -12.39 -6.54 4.73
C ASN A 68 -11.20 -7.24 5.40
N ASN A 69 -10.03 -6.58 5.49
CA ASN A 69 -8.82 -7.11 6.08
C ASN A 69 -8.43 -6.41 7.39
N HIS A 70 -9.37 -5.80 8.12
CA HIS A 70 -9.12 -5.17 9.42
C HIS A 70 -8.00 -4.11 9.41
N ILE A 71 -7.87 -3.39 8.29
CA ILE A 71 -6.96 -2.25 8.15
C ILE A 71 -7.77 -0.96 8.32
N HIS A 72 -7.40 -0.18 9.33
CA HIS A 72 -7.86 1.19 9.48
C HIS A 72 -6.92 2.12 8.72
N MET A 73 -7.45 2.89 7.77
CA MET A 73 -6.66 3.87 7.03
C MET A 73 -6.88 5.27 7.59
N SER A 74 -5.77 5.97 7.88
CA SER A 74 -5.79 7.37 8.28
C SER A 74 -4.88 8.17 7.33
N SER A 75 -5.46 9.17 6.67
CA SER A 75 -4.70 10.07 5.80
C SER A 75 -4.27 11.29 6.60
N THR A 76 -3.00 11.67 6.49
CA THR A 76 -2.59 13.02 6.94
C THR A 76 -3.28 14.06 6.05
N SER A 77 -3.60 15.22 6.63
CA SER A 77 -4.08 16.35 5.83
C SER A 77 -2.97 16.78 4.87
N THR A 78 -3.32 17.16 3.64
CA THR A 78 -2.39 17.47 2.53
C THR A 78 -1.36 18.58 2.85
N ASN A 79 -1.45 19.21 4.03
CA ASN A 79 -0.56 20.29 4.49
C ASN A 79 0.24 19.95 5.78
N ALA A 80 0.20 18.70 6.26
CA ALA A 80 0.83 18.31 7.54
C ALA A 80 2.37 18.12 7.47
N LEU A 81 2.99 18.19 6.28
CA LEU A 81 4.44 18.10 6.10
C LEU A 81 5.17 19.46 6.15
N ARG A 82 4.52 20.53 6.64
CA ARG A 82 5.24 21.76 7.03
C ARG A 82 5.95 21.54 8.37
N LEU A 83 7.14 20.94 8.32
CA LEU A 83 8.20 21.11 9.31
C LEU A 83 9.22 22.13 8.80
#